data_AF-A0A6P1A4I7-F1
#
_entry.id   AF-A0A6P1A4I7-F1
#
_cell.length_a   1.000
_cell.length_b   1.000
_cell.length_c   1.000
_cell.angle_alpha   90.00
_cell.angle_beta   90.00
_cell.angle_gamma   90.00
#
_symmetry.space_group_name_H-M   'P 1'
#
loop_
_entity.id
_entity.type
_entity.pdbx_description
1 polymer ?
#
loop_
_entity_poly.entity_id
_entity_poly.type
_entity_poly.pdbx_seq_one_letter_code
_entity_poly.pdbx_strand_id
1 'polypeptide(L)'
;MTRNVHDQFAKQCLKELLDPLGKVETSWKVPGEVQEIDVYFLPSQPLTTNGQSLGLLGQLATTPAIFEPFRNPVTKFEVLSCIGKLIQVHGQVFRQAKRTNAQVRVTELPRLWILSPTASEEFLESFNFQPDLVNYPKGMYFLGKSLYTAIVAIHQLPVTPETLWLRILGRGRVQQQAIEELKSLPNGSQHKDNILELVYDMLAIL
;
A
#
# COMPACT_ATOMS: atom_id res chain seq x y z
N MET A 1 16.12 14.43 7.78
CA MET A 1 16.85 13.42 6.97
C MET A 1 16.23 12.03 7.14
N THR A 2 16.08 11.49 8.35
CA THR A 2 15.49 10.15 8.61
C THR A 2 14.05 9.92 8.09
N ARG A 3 13.19 10.95 8.07
CA ARG A 3 11.84 10.84 7.46
C ARG A 3 11.89 10.49 5.97
N ASN A 4 12.90 11.00 5.24
CA ASN A 4 13.09 10.73 3.82
C ASN A 4 13.58 9.29 3.59
N VAL A 5 14.45 8.77 4.46
CA VAL A 5 14.99 7.40 4.35
C VAL A 5 13.88 6.35 4.45
N HIS A 6 12.98 6.46 5.43
CA HIS A 6 11.88 5.50 5.58
C HIS A 6 10.84 5.62 4.47
N ASP A 7 10.59 6.83 3.98
CA ASP A 7 9.71 7.09 2.84
C ASP A 7 10.27 6.43 1.56
N GLN A 8 11.55 6.66 1.27
CA GLN A 8 12.25 6.05 0.14
C GLN A 8 12.28 4.53 0.25
N PHE A 9 12.61 3.98 1.42
CA PHE A 9 12.58 2.55 1.67
C PHE A 9 11.20 1.95 1.36
N ALA A 10 10.12 2.57 1.86
CA ALA A 10 8.77 2.06 1.63
C ALA A 10 8.38 2.08 0.15
N LYS A 11 8.72 3.18 -0.57
CA LYS A 11 8.48 3.31 -2.01
C LYS A 11 9.25 2.27 -2.82
N GLN A 12 10.54 2.08 -2.53
CA GLN A 12 11.39 1.10 -3.22
C GLN A 12 10.95 -0.33 -2.92
N CYS A 13 10.62 -0.64 -1.67
CA CYS A 13 10.10 -1.94 -1.26
C CYS A 13 8.79 -2.29 -1.98
N LEU A 14 7.81 -1.38 -1.97
CA LEU A 14 6.56 -1.57 -2.70
C LEU A 14 6.78 -1.69 -4.22
N LYS A 15 7.70 -0.91 -4.78
CA LYS A 15 8.06 -1.01 -6.20
C LYS A 15 8.62 -2.38 -6.54
N GLU A 16 9.64 -2.83 -5.81
CA GLU A 16 10.28 -4.12 -6.02
C GLU A 16 9.28 -5.30 -5.93
N LEU A 17 8.37 -5.23 -4.97
CA LEU A 17 7.36 -6.28 -4.76
C LEU A 17 6.27 -6.26 -5.84
N LEU A 18 5.82 -5.07 -6.27
CA LEU A 18 4.69 -4.93 -7.18
C LEU A 18 5.06 -4.92 -8.67
N ASP A 19 6.33 -4.63 -9.02
CA ASP A 19 6.80 -4.58 -10.41
C ASP A 19 6.48 -5.87 -11.21
N PRO A 20 6.55 -7.10 -10.65
CA PRO A 20 6.15 -8.31 -11.38
C PRO A 20 4.63 -8.46 -11.59
N LEU A 21 3.81 -7.70 -10.86
CA LEU A 21 2.34 -7.77 -10.93
C LEU A 21 1.74 -6.74 -11.89
N GLY A 22 2.49 -5.70 -12.24
CA GLY A 22 1.99 -4.60 -13.04
C GLY A 22 2.93 -3.41 -13.10
N LYS A 23 2.44 -2.31 -13.65
CA LYS A 23 3.19 -1.06 -13.73
C LYS A 23 3.13 -0.33 -12.40
N VAL A 24 4.29 0.00 -11.85
CA VAL A 24 4.44 0.82 -10.63
C VAL A 24 5.05 2.18 -10.98
N GLU A 25 4.43 3.26 -10.54
CA GLU A 25 4.95 4.62 -10.60
C GLU A 25 5.09 5.19 -9.18
N THR A 26 6.31 5.52 -8.78
CA THR A 26 6.60 6.12 -7.45
C THR A 26 6.68 7.64 -7.55
N SER A 27 6.29 8.37 -6.49
CA SER A 27 6.27 9.84 -6.51
C SER A 27 5.48 10.39 -7.70
N TRP A 28 4.32 9.78 -7.95
CA TRP A 28 3.48 10.10 -9.08
C TRP A 28 2.81 11.46 -8.86
N LYS A 29 3.14 12.43 -9.71
CA LYS A 29 2.60 13.79 -9.62
C LYS A 29 1.10 13.76 -9.91
N VAL A 30 0.30 14.33 -9.01
CA VAL A 30 -1.13 14.52 -9.24
C VAL A 30 -1.31 15.77 -10.12
N PRO A 31 -1.77 15.63 -11.38
CA PRO A 31 -2.01 16.77 -12.26
C PRO A 31 -2.95 17.81 -11.66
N GLY A 32 -2.51 19.06 -11.63
CA GLY A 32 -3.26 20.20 -11.09
C GLY A 32 -2.97 20.51 -9.61
N GLU A 33 -2.15 19.70 -8.94
CA GLU A 33 -1.80 19.87 -7.53
C GLU A 33 -0.27 19.80 -7.33
N VAL A 34 0.24 20.45 -6.28
CA VAL A 34 1.64 20.29 -5.85
C VAL A 34 1.72 19.14 -4.84
N GLN A 35 1.19 17.98 -5.23
CA GLN A 35 1.17 16.77 -4.40
C GLN A 35 1.59 15.56 -5.24
N GLU A 36 2.21 14.61 -4.57
CA GLU A 36 2.62 13.33 -5.15
C GLU A 36 1.89 12.19 -4.44
N ILE A 37 1.54 11.17 -5.22
CA ILE A 37 1.16 9.86 -4.73
C ILE A 37 2.43 9.05 -4.54
N ASP A 38 2.60 8.43 -3.38
CA ASP A 38 3.83 7.72 -3.07
C ASP A 38 4.06 6.53 -4.00
N VAL A 39 3.04 5.71 -4.19
CA VAL A 39 3.05 4.59 -5.14
C VAL A 39 1.69 4.49 -5.83
N TYR A 40 1.68 4.69 -7.15
CA TYR A 40 0.56 4.39 -8.03
C TYR A 40 0.81 3.08 -8.76
N PHE A 41 -0.15 2.16 -8.68
CA PHE A 41 -0.02 0.82 -9.25
C PHE A 41 -1.15 0.54 -10.24
N LEU A 42 -0.78 -0.05 -11.38
CA LEU A 42 -1.68 -0.54 -12.42
C LEU A 42 -1.39 -2.03 -12.69
N PRO A 43 -2.30 -2.95 -12.35
CA PRO A 43 -2.08 -4.38 -12.56
C PRO A 43 -1.97 -4.74 -14.04
N SER A 44 -1.09 -5.70 -14.36
CA SER A 44 -1.07 -6.35 -15.67
C SER A 44 -2.32 -7.19 -15.89
N GLN A 45 -2.77 -7.29 -17.15
CA GLN A 45 -3.92 -8.11 -17.54
C GLN A 45 -3.48 -9.17 -18.56
N PRO A 46 -3.80 -10.46 -18.34
CA PRO A 46 -4.46 -11.03 -17.17
C PRO A 46 -3.57 -10.98 -15.91
N LEU A 47 -4.18 -11.04 -14.72
CA LEU A 47 -3.46 -11.06 -13.45
C LEU A 47 -2.49 -12.25 -13.40
N THR A 48 -1.23 -11.98 -13.03
CA THR A 48 -0.19 -13.01 -12.92
C THR A 48 -0.39 -13.86 -11.67
N THR A 49 -0.10 -15.16 -11.75
CA THR A 49 -0.16 -16.07 -10.58
C THR A 49 0.85 -15.70 -9.50
N ASN A 50 1.86 -14.89 -9.83
CA ASN A 50 2.86 -14.36 -8.90
C ASN A 50 2.25 -13.55 -7.75
N GLY A 51 1.01 -13.04 -7.87
CA GLY A 51 0.36 -12.32 -6.77
C GLY A 51 0.17 -13.17 -5.52
N GLN A 52 0.12 -14.51 -5.63
CA GLN A 52 -0.03 -15.41 -4.49
C GLN A 52 1.17 -15.39 -3.55
N SER A 53 2.40 -15.21 -4.06
CA SER A 53 3.62 -15.17 -3.24
C SER A 53 3.74 -13.89 -2.42
N LEU A 54 2.98 -12.86 -2.76
CA LEU A 54 2.88 -11.60 -2.01
C LEU A 54 1.77 -11.60 -0.95
N GLY A 55 1.01 -12.69 -0.82
CA GLY A 55 -0.06 -12.81 0.17
C GLY A 55 -1.06 -11.66 0.11
N LEU A 56 -1.27 -10.99 1.25
CA LEU A 56 -2.19 -9.87 1.39
C LEU A 56 -1.82 -8.72 0.45
N LEU A 57 -0.53 -8.36 0.29
CA LEU A 57 -0.13 -7.29 -0.63
C LEU A 57 -0.56 -7.60 -2.07
N GLY A 58 -0.41 -8.86 -2.51
CA GLY A 58 -0.90 -9.31 -3.82
C GLY A 58 -2.42 -9.20 -3.94
N GLN A 59 -3.17 -9.52 -2.89
CA GLN A 59 -4.62 -9.34 -2.84
C GLN A 59 -5.03 -7.85 -2.99
N LEU A 60 -4.27 -6.93 -2.37
CA LEU A 60 -4.51 -5.48 -2.47
C LEU A 60 -4.21 -4.92 -3.87
N ALA A 61 -3.39 -5.62 -4.65
CA ALA A 61 -2.89 -5.24 -5.97
C ALA A 61 -3.63 -5.96 -7.13
N THR A 62 -4.89 -6.33 -6.93
CA THR A 62 -5.73 -6.99 -7.97
C THR A 62 -6.47 -5.99 -8.88
N THR A 63 -6.57 -4.74 -8.43
CA THR A 63 -7.11 -3.59 -9.19
C THR A 63 -6.07 -2.47 -9.21
N PRO A 64 -6.26 -1.40 -10.01
CA PRO A 64 -5.49 -0.18 -9.82
C PRO A 64 -5.50 0.23 -8.33
N ALA A 65 -4.36 0.73 -7.85
CA ALA A 65 -4.18 1.01 -6.44
C ALA A 65 -3.28 2.22 -6.21
N ILE A 66 -3.55 2.93 -5.11
CA ILE A 66 -2.70 3.97 -4.54
C ILE A 66 -2.25 3.45 -3.19
N PHE A 67 -0.95 3.33 -2.96
CA PHE A 67 -0.39 3.00 -1.66
C PHE A 67 0.31 4.23 -1.07
N GLU A 68 -0.09 4.61 0.14
CA GLU A 68 0.46 5.75 0.89
C GLU A 68 1.01 5.22 2.22
N PRO A 69 2.31 4.85 2.26
CA PRO A 69 2.94 4.35 3.47
C PRO A 69 3.36 5.47 4.42
N PHE A 70 2.99 5.36 5.70
CA PHE A 70 3.38 6.30 6.74
C PHE A 70 4.40 5.68 7.70
N ARG A 71 5.42 6.45 8.09
CA ARG A 71 6.38 6.03 9.14
C ARG A 71 5.85 6.25 10.56
N ASN A 72 4.98 7.23 10.73
CA ASN A 72 4.31 7.55 11.99
C ASN A 72 2.81 7.23 11.85
N PRO A 73 2.07 7.11 12.95
CA PRO A 73 0.62 6.96 12.88
C PRO A 73 0.01 8.10 12.05
N VAL A 74 -0.80 7.74 11.06
CA VAL A 74 -1.40 8.72 10.15
C VAL A 74 -2.36 9.65 10.90
N THR A 75 -2.35 10.93 10.55
CA THR A 75 -3.24 11.95 11.13
C THR A 75 -4.55 12.05 10.34
N LYS A 76 -5.58 12.67 10.95
CA LYS A 76 -6.86 12.91 10.26
C LYS A 76 -6.67 13.76 9.00
N PHE A 77 -5.80 14.77 9.05
CA PHE A 77 -5.51 15.61 7.90
C PHE A 77 -4.80 14.84 6.78
N GLU A 78 -3.86 13.96 7.10
CA GLU A 78 -3.19 13.10 6.11
C GLU A 78 -4.17 12.13 5.44
N VAL A 79 -5.13 11.55 6.17
CA VAL A 79 -6.20 10.74 5.58
C VAL A 79 -7.02 11.55 4.57
N LEU A 80 -7.47 12.75 4.96
CA LEU A 80 -8.23 13.64 4.07
C LEU A 80 -7.43 14.05 2.84
N SER A 81 -6.13 14.31 3.00
CA SER A 81 -5.22 14.60 1.89
C SER A 81 -5.11 13.41 0.94
N CYS A 82 -4.92 12.18 1.45
CA CYS A 82 -4.87 10.97 0.62
C CYS A 82 -6.17 10.75 -0.16
N ILE A 83 -7.33 10.96 0.50
CA ILE A 83 -8.64 10.89 -0.17
C ILE A 83 -8.75 11.96 -1.26
N GLY A 84 -8.25 13.18 -1.02
CA GLY A 84 -8.16 14.23 -2.03
C GLY A 84 -7.38 13.78 -3.27
N LYS A 85 -6.21 13.16 -3.08
CA LYS A 85 -5.41 12.58 -4.19
C LYS A 85 -6.22 11.52 -4.96
N LEU A 86 -6.88 10.60 -4.26
CA LEU A 86 -7.73 9.57 -4.87
C LEU A 86 -8.83 10.18 -5.75
N ILE A 87 -9.55 11.18 -5.25
CA ILE A 87 -10.63 11.87 -5.99
C ILE A 87 -10.08 12.50 -7.27
N GLN A 88 -8.89 13.11 -7.23
CA GLN A 88 -8.27 13.68 -8.43
C GLN A 88 -7.95 12.62 -9.47
N VAL A 89 -7.40 11.47 -9.05
CA VAL A 89 -7.12 10.34 -9.95
C VAL A 89 -8.41 9.78 -10.55
N HIS A 90 -9.46 9.56 -9.75
CA HIS A 90 -10.78 9.14 -10.25
C HIS A 90 -11.32 10.13 -11.28
N GLY A 91 -11.21 11.43 -11.01
CA GLY A 91 -11.59 12.48 -11.96
C GLY A 91 -10.86 12.36 -13.30
N GLN A 92 -9.60 11.92 -13.32
CA GLN A 92 -8.87 11.68 -14.56
C GLN A 92 -9.39 10.46 -15.32
N VAL A 93 -9.63 9.37 -14.62
CA VAL A 93 -10.22 8.15 -15.21
C VAL A 93 -11.55 8.49 -15.87
N PHE A 94 -12.44 9.20 -15.17
CA PHE A 94 -13.74 9.62 -15.73
C PHE A 94 -13.60 10.58 -16.92
N ARG A 95 -12.67 11.56 -16.85
CA ARG A 95 -12.42 12.47 -17.98
C ARG A 95 -11.89 11.73 -19.20
N GLN A 96 -10.98 10.77 -19.01
CA GLN A 96 -10.44 9.97 -20.09
C GLN A 96 -11.52 9.12 -20.74
N ALA A 97 -12.32 8.41 -19.94
CA ALA A 97 -13.44 7.60 -20.45
C ALA A 97 -14.46 8.44 -21.22
N LYS A 98 -14.78 9.65 -20.74
CA LYS A 98 -15.66 10.59 -21.46
C LYS A 98 -15.08 11.00 -22.83
N ARG A 99 -13.77 11.27 -22.91
CA ARG A 99 -13.10 11.64 -24.18
C ARG A 99 -13.11 10.48 -25.19
N THR A 100 -13.00 9.24 -24.71
CA THR A 100 -13.00 8.04 -25.55
C THR A 100 -14.38 7.42 -25.74
N ASN A 101 -15.44 8.07 -25.26
CA ASN A 101 -16.82 7.56 -25.23
C ASN A 101 -16.94 6.12 -24.66
N ALA A 102 -16.15 5.84 -23.62
CA ALA A 102 -16.12 4.56 -22.93
C ALA A 102 -16.86 4.64 -21.59
N GLN A 103 -17.35 3.50 -21.11
CA GLN A 103 -17.86 3.37 -19.75
C GLN A 103 -16.74 2.95 -18.81
N VAL A 104 -16.66 3.58 -17.63
CA VAL A 104 -15.70 3.20 -16.59
C VAL A 104 -16.23 2.00 -15.83
N ARG A 105 -15.43 0.93 -15.76
CA ARG A 105 -15.74 -0.23 -14.92
C ARG A 105 -15.18 -0.04 -13.52
N VAL A 106 -15.84 -0.62 -12.52
CA VAL A 106 -15.35 -0.60 -11.13
C VAL A 106 -13.92 -1.16 -11.00
N THR A 107 -13.56 -2.13 -11.84
CA THR A 107 -12.22 -2.73 -11.88
C THR A 107 -11.14 -1.80 -12.43
N GLU A 108 -11.50 -0.67 -13.02
CA GLU A 108 -10.58 0.34 -13.55
C GLU A 108 -10.34 1.50 -12.57
N LEU A 109 -11.16 1.59 -11.51
CA LEU A 109 -11.02 2.63 -10.50
C LEU A 109 -9.97 2.23 -9.46
N PRO A 110 -9.00 3.11 -9.16
CA PRO A 110 -8.02 2.81 -8.14
C PRO A 110 -8.63 2.80 -6.75
N ARG A 111 -8.11 1.93 -5.90
CA ARG A 111 -8.37 1.92 -4.45
C ARG A 111 -7.20 2.53 -3.71
N LEU A 112 -7.49 3.37 -2.71
CA LEU A 112 -6.52 3.93 -1.80
C LEU A 112 -6.28 2.98 -0.61
N TRP A 113 -5.02 2.63 -0.40
CA TRP A 113 -4.51 1.86 0.74
C TRP A 113 -3.55 2.73 1.56
N ILE A 114 -4.03 3.22 2.70
CA ILE A 114 -3.22 3.98 3.66
C ILE A 114 -2.52 2.97 4.58
N LEU A 115 -1.19 2.92 4.57
CA LEU A 115 -0.43 1.98 5.39
C LEU A 115 0.10 2.71 6.63
N SER A 116 -0.57 2.53 7.77
CA SER A 116 -0.22 3.19 9.02
C SER A 116 0.42 2.19 9.99
N PRO A 117 1.54 2.54 10.68
CA PRO A 117 2.19 1.62 11.60
C PRO A 117 1.26 1.26 12.75
N THR A 118 0.50 2.23 13.26
CA THR A 118 -0.57 2.03 14.25
C THR A 118 -1.81 2.83 13.90
N ALA A 119 -2.96 2.42 14.45
CA ALA A 119 -4.22 3.14 14.39
C ALA A 119 -5.01 2.81 15.67
N SER A 120 -5.37 3.83 16.44
CA SER A 120 -6.19 3.64 17.65
C SER A 120 -7.67 3.45 17.28
N GLU A 121 -8.45 2.85 18.18
CA GLU A 121 -9.89 2.70 18.00
C GLU A 121 -10.58 4.06 17.83
N GLU A 122 -10.29 5.03 18.71
CA GLU A 122 -10.79 6.41 18.60
C GLU A 122 -10.48 7.05 17.23
N PHE A 123 -9.28 6.80 16.69
CA PHE A 123 -8.90 7.30 15.37
C PHE A 123 -9.73 6.65 14.26
N LEU A 124 -9.87 5.32 14.28
CA LEU A 124 -10.66 4.56 13.30
C LEU A 124 -12.15 4.97 13.35
N GLU A 125 -12.71 5.11 14.54
CA GLU A 125 -14.08 5.57 14.79
C GLU A 125 -14.33 6.98 14.22
N SER A 126 -13.36 7.88 14.30
CA SER A 126 -13.50 9.26 13.81
C SER A 126 -13.77 9.38 12.30
N PHE A 127 -13.43 8.35 11.53
CA PHE A 127 -13.75 8.23 10.10
C PHE A 127 -14.80 7.14 9.81
N ASN A 128 -15.28 6.46 10.84
CA ASN A 128 -16.14 5.28 10.71
C ASN A 128 -15.50 4.17 9.86
N PHE A 129 -14.20 3.90 10.08
CA PHE A 129 -13.50 2.78 9.47
C PHE A 129 -14.02 1.44 10.05
N GLN A 130 -14.54 0.57 9.19
CA GLN A 130 -15.15 -0.69 9.59
C GLN A 130 -14.29 -1.89 9.18
N PRO A 131 -14.14 -2.92 10.03
CA PRO A 131 -13.42 -4.14 9.67
C PRO A 131 -14.27 -5.02 8.73
N ASP A 132 -13.60 -5.80 7.88
CA ASP A 132 -14.22 -6.87 7.09
C ASP A 132 -13.49 -8.19 7.38
N LEU A 133 -13.85 -8.80 8.52
CA LEU A 133 -13.21 -10.03 9.01
C LEU A 133 -13.59 -11.28 8.21
N VAL A 134 -14.53 -11.16 7.26
CA VAL A 134 -14.91 -12.27 6.37
C VAL A 134 -13.90 -12.39 5.23
N ASN A 135 -13.48 -11.24 4.67
CA ASN A 135 -12.62 -11.23 3.48
C ASN A 135 -11.16 -10.85 3.78
N TYR A 136 -10.88 -10.29 4.96
CA TYR A 136 -9.58 -9.74 5.31
C TYR A 136 -9.17 -10.07 6.74
N PRO A 137 -7.85 -10.16 7.03
CA PRO A 137 -7.36 -10.35 8.38
C PRO A 137 -7.58 -9.11 9.25
N LYS A 138 -7.39 -9.29 10.56
CA LYS A 138 -7.31 -8.18 11.52
C LYS A 138 -6.26 -7.15 11.04
N GLY A 139 -6.55 -5.87 11.27
CA GLY A 139 -5.72 -4.75 10.83
C GLY A 139 -6.15 -4.11 9.52
N MET A 140 -7.15 -4.68 8.84
CA MET A 140 -7.75 -4.12 7.62
C MET A 140 -9.07 -3.42 7.94
N TYR A 141 -9.17 -2.14 7.61
CA TYR A 141 -10.38 -1.35 7.83
C TYR A 141 -10.76 -0.52 6.60
N PHE A 142 -12.06 -0.36 6.38
CA PHE A 142 -12.61 0.20 5.15
C PHE A 142 -13.58 1.33 5.45
N LEU A 143 -13.56 2.37 4.61
CA LEU A 143 -14.68 3.29 4.49
C LEU A 143 -15.79 2.65 3.64
N GLY A 144 -16.93 3.34 3.52
CA GLY A 144 -18.02 2.93 2.64
C GLY A 144 -17.52 2.55 1.24
N LYS A 145 -18.08 1.48 0.64
CA LYS A 145 -17.53 0.82 -0.56
C LYS A 145 -17.29 1.80 -1.74
N SER A 146 -18.15 2.80 -1.90
CA SER A 146 -18.05 3.81 -2.97
C SER A 146 -16.98 4.87 -2.74
N LEU A 147 -16.32 4.89 -1.57
CA LEU A 147 -15.20 5.80 -1.27
C LEU A 147 -13.84 5.19 -1.61
N TYR A 148 -13.79 3.90 -1.98
CA TYR A 148 -12.57 3.21 -2.44
C TYR A 148 -11.34 3.46 -1.55
N THR A 149 -11.55 3.59 -0.24
CA THR A 149 -10.51 3.94 0.72
C THR A 149 -10.47 2.92 1.84
N ALA A 150 -9.27 2.48 2.18
CA ALA A 150 -9.00 1.58 3.28
C ALA A 150 -7.71 1.98 3.99
N ILE A 151 -7.63 1.61 5.28
CA ILE A 151 -6.44 1.76 6.09
C ILE A 151 -5.97 0.39 6.57
N VAL A 152 -4.66 0.18 6.49
CA VAL A 152 -3.96 -0.98 7.02
C VAL A 152 -3.26 -0.55 8.30
N ALA A 153 -3.75 -1.02 9.44
CA ALA A 153 -3.15 -0.84 10.74
C ALA A 153 -2.09 -1.92 10.97
N ILE A 154 -0.85 -1.68 10.52
CA ILE A 154 0.19 -2.71 10.39
C ILE A 154 0.46 -3.48 11.69
N HIS A 155 0.48 -2.80 12.85
CA HIS A 155 0.68 -3.44 14.16
C HIS A 155 -0.38 -4.49 14.57
N GLN A 156 -1.54 -4.52 13.89
CA GLN A 156 -2.62 -5.47 14.16
C GLN A 156 -2.64 -6.64 13.18
N LEU A 157 -1.82 -6.59 12.12
CA LEU A 157 -1.73 -7.68 11.16
C LEU A 157 -1.21 -8.95 11.87
N PRO A 158 -1.81 -10.12 11.61
CA PRO A 158 -1.33 -11.37 12.18
C PRO A 158 0.09 -11.67 11.70
N VAL A 159 0.90 -12.33 12.53
CA VAL A 159 2.26 -12.74 12.15
C VAL A 159 2.17 -14.04 11.34
N THR A 160 1.97 -13.90 10.04
CA THR A 160 1.95 -15.00 9.08
C THR A 160 2.73 -14.62 7.81
N PRO A 161 3.10 -15.60 6.96
CA PRO A 161 3.74 -15.31 5.68
C PRO A 161 2.91 -14.37 4.79
N GLU A 162 1.59 -14.47 4.85
CA GLU A 162 0.67 -13.69 4.00
C GLU A 162 0.72 -12.18 4.29
N THR A 163 1.13 -11.77 5.49
CA THR A 163 1.19 -10.35 5.87
C THR A 163 2.61 -9.80 5.95
N LEU A 164 3.62 -10.65 5.71
CA LEU A 164 5.04 -10.35 5.89
C LEU A 164 5.43 -9.03 5.22
N TRP A 165 5.11 -8.90 3.93
CA TRP A 165 5.49 -7.76 3.11
C TRP A 165 4.92 -6.43 3.61
N LEU A 166 3.71 -6.41 4.17
CA LEU A 166 3.13 -5.22 4.80
C LEU A 166 3.76 -4.94 6.18
N ARG A 167 4.11 -5.98 6.95
CA ARG A 167 4.75 -5.82 8.27
C ARG A 167 6.19 -5.31 8.18
N ILE A 168 6.90 -5.59 7.07
CA ILE A 168 8.23 -5.01 6.77
C ILE A 168 8.17 -3.47 6.71
N LEU A 169 7.04 -2.92 6.25
CA LEU A 169 6.79 -1.47 6.20
C LEU A 169 6.39 -0.86 7.56
N GLY A 170 6.27 -1.69 8.60
CA GLY A 170 5.88 -1.27 9.94
C GLY A 170 6.97 -0.51 10.70
N ARG A 171 6.89 -0.57 12.04
CA ARG A 171 7.86 0.11 12.92
C ARG A 171 8.17 -0.72 14.17
N GLY A 172 9.36 -0.47 14.74
CA GLY A 172 9.77 -1.06 16.02
C GLY A 172 9.77 -2.57 15.96
N ARG A 173 9.18 -3.22 16.97
CA ARG A 173 9.16 -4.69 17.08
C ARG A 173 8.48 -5.38 15.88
N VAL A 174 7.44 -4.76 15.31
CA VAL A 174 6.72 -5.34 14.15
C VAL A 174 7.64 -5.44 12.94
N GLN A 175 8.38 -4.38 12.66
CA GLN A 175 9.34 -4.35 11.55
C GLN A 175 10.55 -5.25 11.83
N GLN A 176 11.07 -5.25 13.06
CA GLN A 176 12.19 -6.12 13.45
C GLN A 176 11.83 -7.60 13.27
N GLN A 177 10.65 -8.00 13.76
CA GLN A 177 10.17 -9.37 13.62
C GLN A 177 10.00 -9.77 12.15
N ALA A 178 9.41 -8.89 11.34
CA ALA A 178 9.23 -9.13 9.90
C ALA A 178 10.59 -9.23 9.16
N ILE A 179 11.61 -8.49 9.58
CA ILE A 179 12.97 -8.61 9.02
C ILE A 179 13.60 -9.96 9.38
N GLU A 180 13.41 -10.45 10.60
CA GLU A 180 13.91 -11.79 10.99
C GLU A 180 13.17 -12.91 10.24
N GLU A 181 11.86 -12.76 10.02
CA GLU A 181 11.10 -13.67 9.14
C GLU A 181 11.59 -13.62 7.69
N LEU A 182 11.89 -12.42 7.16
CA LEU A 182 12.45 -12.26 5.82
C LEU A 182 13.81 -12.99 5.68
N LYS A 183 14.69 -12.87 6.69
CA LYS A 183 15.98 -13.57 6.70
C LYS A 183 15.82 -15.09 6.71
N SER A 184 14.79 -15.60 7.40
CA SER A 184 14.54 -17.04 7.55
C SER A 184 13.81 -17.68 6.36
N LEU A 185 13.33 -16.89 5.39
CA LEU A 185 12.78 -17.43 4.14
C LEU A 185 13.79 -18.36 3.44
N PRO A 186 13.33 -19.39 2.70
CA PRO A 186 14.21 -20.24 1.91
C PRO A 186 15.12 -19.45 0.96
N ASN A 187 16.32 -19.98 0.69
CA ASN A 187 17.19 -19.40 -0.33
C ASN A 187 16.53 -19.51 -1.72
N GLY A 188 16.61 -18.45 -2.51
CA GLY A 188 15.93 -18.36 -3.79
C GLY A 188 14.43 -18.02 -3.70
N SER A 189 13.91 -17.72 -2.50
CA SER A 189 12.58 -17.10 -2.37
C SER A 189 12.54 -15.80 -3.14
N GLN A 190 11.50 -15.66 -3.97
CA GLN A 190 11.27 -14.46 -4.76
C GLN A 190 11.26 -13.21 -3.86
N HIS A 191 11.94 -12.15 -4.30
CA HIS A 191 12.12 -10.87 -3.58
C HIS A 191 12.99 -10.88 -2.32
N LYS A 192 13.36 -12.05 -1.76
CA LYS A 192 14.09 -12.11 -0.48
C LYS A 192 15.34 -11.25 -0.49
N ASP A 193 16.23 -11.49 -1.45
CA ASP A 193 17.56 -10.84 -1.49
C ASP A 193 17.43 -9.35 -1.77
N ASN A 194 16.59 -8.96 -2.75
CA ASN A 194 16.37 -7.57 -3.10
C ASN A 194 15.77 -6.76 -1.93
N ILE A 195 14.82 -7.33 -1.18
CA ILE A 195 14.22 -6.65 -0.04
C ILE A 195 15.19 -6.61 1.15
N LEU A 196 16.03 -7.63 1.35
CA LEU A 196 17.09 -7.59 2.35
C LEU A 196 18.12 -6.50 2.06
N GLU A 197 18.50 -6.32 0.79
CA GLU A 197 19.39 -5.23 0.38
C GLU A 197 18.80 -3.86 0.73
N LEU A 198 17.53 -3.61 0.37
CA LEU A 198 16.83 -2.38 0.75
C LEU A 198 16.74 -2.17 2.27
N VAL A 199 16.56 -3.25 3.03
CA VAL A 199 16.56 -3.20 4.51
C VAL A 199 17.94 -2.81 5.03
N TYR A 200 19.02 -3.39 4.49
CA TYR A 200 20.39 -3.06 4.91
C TYR A 200 20.76 -1.62 4.55
N ASP A 201 20.40 -1.15 3.36
CA ASP A 201 20.60 0.24 2.94
C ASP A 201 19.87 1.21 3.86
N MET A 202 18.60 0.92 4.20
CA MET A 202 17.85 1.71 5.16
C MET A 202 18.56 1.75 6.53
N LEU A 203 19.04 0.61 7.02
CA LEU A 203 19.71 0.53 8.33
C LEU A 203 21.08 1.21 8.35
N ALA A 204 21.81 1.24 7.24
CA ALA A 204 23.13 1.87 7.14
C ALA A 204 23.07 3.41 7.25
N ILE A 205 21.91 4.01 6.94
CA ILE A 205 21.69 5.47 6.93
C ILE A 205 21.10 5.98 8.25
N LEU A 206 20.52 5.10 9.08
CA LEU A 206 19.86 5.45 10.35
C LEU A 206 20.86 5.58 11.51
#